data_AF-A0A2D6CYJ1-F1
#
_entry.id   AF-A0A2D6CYJ1-F1
#
_cell.length_a   1.000
_cell.length_b   1.000
_cell.length_c   1.000
_cell.angle_alpha   90.00
_cell.angle_beta   90.00
_cell.angle_gamma   90.00
#
_symmetry.space_group_name_H-M   'P 1'
#
loop_
_entity.id
_entity.type
_entity.pdbx_description
1 polymer ?
#
loop_
_entity_poly.entity_id
_entity_poly.type
_entity_poly.pdbx_seq_one_letter_code
_entity_poly.pdbx_strand_id
1 'polypeptide(L)' 'MSDRTIRTGSWLGWALLIVGVLALSAYGVYGFAVDDAVATGEKTAVALAAVGLVVLFLTVLGQRLRERKTDKYEDVQL' A
#
# COMPACT_ATOMS: atom_id res chain seq x y z
N MET A 1 3.24 -12.47 30.54
CA MET A 1 3.52 -12.40 29.09
C MET A 1 3.72 -10.93 28.77
N SER A 2 4.92 -10.50 28.38
CA SER A 2 5.30 -9.10 28.39
C SER A 2 4.67 -8.35 27.21
N ASP A 3 3.86 -7.33 27.47
CA ASP A 3 3.12 -6.54 26.46
C ASP A 3 3.99 -6.00 25.31
N ARG A 4 5.31 -5.86 25.55
CA ARG A 4 6.31 -5.45 24.54
C ARG A 4 6.56 -6.49 23.46
N THR A 5 6.55 -7.79 23.75
CA THR A 5 6.82 -8.82 22.73
C THR A 5 5.68 -8.92 21.71
N ILE A 6 4.42 -8.74 22.14
CA ILE A 6 3.25 -8.73 21.24
C ILE A 6 3.29 -7.49 20.33
N ARG A 7 3.57 -6.30 20.89
CA ARG A 7 3.65 -5.05 20.12
C ARG A 7 4.81 -5.07 19.11
N THR A 8 5.97 -5.59 19.50
CA THR A 8 7.17 -5.67 18.63
C THR A 8 7.02 -6.73 17.52
N GLY A 9 6.41 -7.88 17.83
CA GLY A 9 6.10 -8.91 16.84
C GLY A 9 5.11 -8.43 15.77
N SER A 10 4.12 -7.63 16.16
CA SER A 10 3.13 -7.10 15.21
C SER A 10 3.75 -6.16 14.16
N TRP A 11 4.63 -5.23 14.58
CA TRP A 11 5.29 -4.31 13.65
C TRP A 11 6.21 -5.04 12.67
N LEU A 12 6.98 -6.02 13.16
CA LEU A 12 7.88 -6.79 12.30
C LEU A 12 7.12 -7.62 11.26
N GLY A 13 6.00 -8.23 11.65
CA GLY A 13 5.11 -8.94 10.73
C GLY A 13 4.56 -8.03 9.64
N TRP A 14 4.06 -6.84 10.00
CA TRP A 14 3.59 -5.85 9.04
C TRP A 14 4.70 -5.36 8.11
N ALA A 15 5.91 -5.12 8.62
CA ALA A 15 7.05 -4.72 7.81
C ALA A 15 7.43 -5.79 6.77
N LEU A 16 7.54 -7.06 7.20
CA LEU A 16 7.82 -8.17 6.29
C LEU A 16 6.72 -8.35 5.23
N LEU A 17 5.45 -8.19 5.61
CA LEU A 17 4.33 -8.24 4.69
C LEU A 17 4.45 -7.14 3.63
N ILE A 18 4.65 -5.88 4.04
CA ILE A 18 4.81 -4.74 3.13
C ILE A 18 5.97 -4.99 2.16
N VAL A 19 7.13 -5.41 2.67
CA VAL A 19 8.31 -5.70 1.84
C VAL A 19 8.01 -6.83 0.85
N GLY A 20 7.38 -7.92 1.30
CA GLY A 20 7.03 -9.04 0.45
C GLY A 20 6.04 -8.66 -0.66
N VAL A 21 5.00 -7.89 -0.33
CA VAL A 21 4.02 -7.40 -1.31
C VAL A 21 4.69 -6.48 -2.34
N LEU A 22 5.58 -5.59 -1.90
CA LEU A 22 6.35 -4.72 -2.80
C LEU A 22 7.25 -5.53 -3.73
N ALA A 23 7.96 -6.54 -3.21
CA ALA A 23 8.84 -7.39 -4.00
C ALA A 23 8.06 -8.21 -5.05
N LEU A 24 6.93 -8.83 -4.65
CA LEU A 24 6.07 -9.59 -5.57
C LEU A 24 5.47 -8.69 -6.65
N SER A 25 5.01 -7.50 -6.27
CA SER A 25 4.46 -6.52 -7.20
C SER A 25 5.53 -6.08 -8.21
N ALA A 26 6.74 -5.77 -7.74
CA ALA A 26 7.86 -5.40 -8.61
C ALA A 26 8.25 -6.52 -9.58
N TYR A 27 8.27 -7.76 -9.10
CA TYR A 27 8.54 -8.92 -9.96
C TYR A 27 7.48 -9.10 -11.04
N GLY A 28 6.19 -8.98 -10.69
CA GLY A 28 5.09 -9.06 -11.65
C GLY A 28 5.14 -7.93 -12.69
N VAL A 29 5.39 -6.70 -12.25
CA VAL A 29 5.55 -5.53 -13.15
C VAL A 29 6.73 -5.73 -14.09
N TYR A 30 7.87 -6.23 -13.61
CA TYR A 30 9.03 -6.52 -14.45
C TYR A 30 8.71 -7.59 -15.50
N GLY A 31 8.08 -8.71 -15.10
CA GLY A 31 7.67 -9.76 -16.02
C GLY A 31 6.73 -9.24 -17.10
N PHE A 32 5.73 -8.45 -16.72
CA PHE A 32 4.80 -7.83 -17.66
C PHE A 32 5.47 -6.80 -18.58
N ALA A 33 6.47 -6.06 -18.08
CA ALA A 33 7.18 -5.07 -18.87
C ALA A 33 8.03 -5.71 -19.98
N VAL A 34 8.67 -6.84 -19.69
CA VAL A 34 9.59 -7.54 -20.61
C VAL A 34 8.86 -8.53 -21.53
N ASP A 35 7.59 -8.83 -21.28
CA ASP A 35 6.82 -9.78 -22.09
C ASP A 35 6.50 -9.24 -23.49
N ASP A 36 7.11 -9.80 -24.53
CA ASP A 36 6.89 -9.39 -25.92
C ASP A 36 5.53 -9.84 -26.49
N ALA A 37 4.79 -10.70 -25.78
CA ALA A 37 3.45 -11.13 -26.21
C ALA A 37 2.40 -10.02 -26.07
N VAL A 38 2.64 -9.04 -25.19
CA VAL A 38 1.68 -7.97 -24.90
C VAL A 38 2.02 -6.71 -25.68
N ALA A 39 1.04 -6.18 -26.41
CA ALA A 39 1.20 -4.96 -27.18
C ALA A 39 1.55 -3.77 -26.28
N THR A 40 2.43 -2.87 -26.76
CA THR A 40 2.89 -1.70 -25.98
C THR A 40 1.73 -0.81 -25.51
N GLY A 41 0.66 -0.69 -26.32
CA GLY A 41 -0.54 0.08 -25.95
C GLY A 41 -1.31 -0.51 -24.77
N GLU A 42 -1.37 -1.83 -24.66
CA GLU A 42 -2.01 -2.50 -23.52
C GLU A 42 -1.18 -2.30 -22.25
N LYS A 43 0.16 -2.42 -22.36
CA LYS A 43 1.07 -2.17 -21.25
C LYS A 43 0.93 -0.76 -20.69
N THR A 44 0.86 0.25 -21.56
CA THR A 44 0.73 1.65 -21.14
C THR A 44 -0.63 1.94 -20.53
N ALA A 45 -1.72 1.38 -21.06
CA ALA A 45 -3.05 1.53 -20.49
C ALA A 45 -3.13 0.95 -19.07
N VAL A 46 -2.60 -0.27 -18.88
CA VAL A 46 -2.54 -0.92 -17.56
C VAL A 46 -1.66 -0.12 -16.60
N ALA A 47 -0.50 0.36 -17.05
CA ALA A 47 0.40 1.17 -16.23
C ALA A 47 -0.26 2.48 -15.77
N LEU A 48 -0.96 3.18 -16.67
CA LEU A 48 -1.70 4.41 -16.32
C LEU A 48 -2.81 4.14 -15.30
N ALA A 49 -3.58 3.07 -15.49
CA ALA A 49 -4.62 2.66 -14.55
C ALA A 49 -4.03 2.33 -13.17
N ALA A 50 -2.94 1.55 -13.13
CA ALA A 50 -2.26 1.18 -11.89
C ALA A 50 -1.71 2.41 -11.15
N VAL A 51 -1.02 3.31 -11.86
CA VAL A 51 -0.51 4.56 -11.27
C VAL A 51 -1.66 5.43 -10.75
N GLY A 52 -2.74 5.57 -11.51
CA GLY A 52 -3.93 6.31 -11.09
C GLY A 52 -4.51 5.76 -9.78
N LEU A 53 -4.63 4.45 -9.66
CA LEU A 53 -5.09 3.80 -8.42
C LEU A 53 -4.14 4.03 -7.25
N VAL A 54 -2.82 3.93 -7.46
CA VAL A 54 -1.83 4.21 -6.40
C VAL A 54 -1.93 5.65 -5.93
N VAL A 55 -2.03 6.62 -6.85
CA VAL A 55 -2.17 8.05 -6.50
C VAL A 55 -3.46 8.29 -5.71
N LEU A 56 -4.59 7.72 -6.16
CA LEU A 56 -5.86 7.82 -5.44
C LEU A 56 -5.77 7.21 -4.05
N PHE A 57 -5.19 6.01 -3.94
CA PHE A 57 -5.00 5.34 -2.67
C PHE A 57 -4.14 6.17 -1.70
N LEU A 58 -3.01 6.70 -2.16
CA LEU A 58 -2.13 7.55 -1.35
C LEU A 58 -2.82 8.85 -0.92
N THR A 59 -3.67 9.41 -1.79
CA THR A 59 -4.47 10.60 -1.46
C THR A 59 -5.45 10.31 -0.33
N VAL A 60 -6.25 9.25 -0.46
CA VAL A 60 -7.20 8.83 0.59
C VAL A 60 -6.47 8.43 1.87
N LEU A 61 -5.35 7.71 1.76
CA LEU A 61 -4.52 7.35 2.92
C LEU A 61 -4.02 8.61 3.65
N GLY A 62 -3.52 9.59 2.90
CA GLY A 62 -3.09 10.88 3.46
C GLY A 62 -4.23 11.63 4.15
N GLN A 63 -5.43 11.64 3.56
CA GLN A 63 -6.63 12.20 4.19
C GLN A 63 -6.93 11.50 5.52
N ARG A 64 -6.97 10.15 5.53
CA ARG A 64 -7.23 9.36 6.74
C ARG A 64 -6.19 9.59 7.83
N LEU A 65 -4.91 9.71 7.47
CA LEU A 65 -3.84 9.98 8.43
C LEU A 65 -3.94 11.40 9.03
N ARG A 66 -4.48 12.38 8.28
CA ARG A 66 -4.74 13.73 8.80
C ARG A 66 -5.99 13.77 9.67
N GLU A 67 -7.08 13.16 9.22
CA GLU A 67 -8.35 13.07 9.98
C GLU A 67 -8.12 12.43 11.34
N ARG A 68 -7.37 11.31 11.40
CA ARG A 68 -7.00 10.66 12.67
C ARG A 68 -6.28 11.58 13.67
N LYS A 69 -5.57 12.62 13.20
CA LYS A 69 -4.84 13.55 14.07
C LYS A 69 -5.68 14.76 14.49
N THR A 70 -6.80 15.00 13.83
CA THR A 70 -7.63 16.20 13.98
C THR A 70 -9.09 15.85 14.27
N ASP A 71 -9.33 14.67 14.83
CA ASP A 71 -10.66 14.20 15.14
C ASP A 71 -11.20 14.95 16.37
N LYS A 72 -12.15 15.86 16.12
CA LYS A 72 -12.83 16.67 17.16
C LYS A 72 -13.63 15.80 18.14
N TYR A 73 -13.98 14.58 17.75
CA TYR A 73 -14.79 13.67 18.55
C TYR A 73 -13.96 12.62 19.31
N GLU A 74 -12.63 12.73 19.35
CA GLU A 74 -11.77 11.79 20.09
C GLU A 74 -12.06 11.78 21.60
N ASP A 75 -12.42 12.94 22.18
CA ASP A 75 -12.62 13.11 23.64
C ASP A 75 -14.08 13.02 24.11
N VAL A 76 -15.04 12.73 23.22
CA VAL A 76 -16.44 12.51 23.64
C VAL A 76 -16.67 11.04 23.99
N GLN A 77 -16.84 10.77 25.28
CA GLN A 77 -17.30 9.49 25.80
C GLN A 77 -18.80 9.35 25.52
N LEU A 78 -19.20 8.26 24.84
CA LEU A 78 -20.59 7.87 24.61
C LEU A 78 -21.16 7.10 25.80
#